data_AF-A0AAF0PR75-F1
#
_entry.id   AF-A0AAF0PR75-F1
#
_cell.length_a   1.000
_cell.length_b   1.000
_cell.length_c   1.000
_cell.angle_alpha   90.00
_cell.angle_beta   90.00
_cell.angle_gamma   90.00
#
_symmetry.space_group_name_H-M   'P 1'
#
loop_
_entity.id
_entity.type
_entity.pdbx_description
1 polymer ?
#
loop_
_entity_poly.entity_id
_entity_poly.type
_entity_poly.pdbx_seq_one_letter_code
_entity_poly.pdbx_strand_id
1 'polypeptide(L)'
;MIWKVKIPFKIACFTWLLANQAALTQHNLMKRVMQICSKCWSCECEVETINHLFLHCRETAKLWQIFINLRGINWTMPRNIKEALACWNRDGN
;
A
#
# COMPACT_ATOMS: atom_id res chain seq x y z
N MET A 1 -5.73 -6.19 -13.08
CA MET A 1 -5.24 -7.40 -13.77
C MET A 1 -4.12 -8.04 -12.94
N ILE A 2 -4.39 -8.45 -11.70
CA ILE A 2 -3.32 -8.90 -10.76
C ILE A 2 -2.75 -10.26 -11.19
N TRP A 3 -3.56 -11.10 -11.82
CA TRP A 3 -3.23 -12.50 -12.15
C TRP A 3 -2.64 -12.71 -13.54
N LYS A 4 -2.57 -11.69 -14.40
CA LYS A 4 -2.01 -11.83 -15.76
C LYS A 4 -0.54 -11.42 -15.87
N VAL A 5 0.02 -10.81 -14.83
CA VAL A 5 1.43 -10.38 -14.81
C VAL A 5 2.28 -11.54 -14.27
N LYS A 6 3.45 -11.79 -14.86
CA LYS A 6 4.42 -12.77 -14.35
C LYS A 6 5.09 -12.22 -13.08
N ILE A 7 4.36 -12.25 -11.97
CA ILE A 7 4.87 -11.93 -10.63
C ILE A 7 4.81 -13.17 -9.74
N PRO A 8 5.70 -13.29 -8.73
CA PRO A 8 5.59 -14.34 -7.73
C PRO A 8 4.20 -14.37 -7.10
N PHE A 9 3.63 -15.56 -6.94
CA PHE A 9 2.26 -15.76 -6.41
C PHE A 9 2.02 -15.04 -5.08
N LYS A 10 3.03 -15.00 -4.20
CA LYS A 10 2.97 -14.27 -2.93
C LYS A 10 2.66 -12.78 -3.13
N ILE A 11 3.24 -12.15 -4.15
CA ILE A 11 3.00 -10.73 -4.48
C ILE A 11 1.60 -10.55 -5.06
N ALA A 12 1.13 -11.47 -5.90
CA ALA A 12 -0.22 -11.44 -6.45
C ALA A 12 -1.27 -11.53 -5.33
N CYS A 13 -1.14 -12.51 -4.44
CA CYS A 13 -2.03 -12.67 -3.28
C CYS A 13 -1.99 -11.45 -2.37
N PHE A 14 -0.80 -10.91 -2.09
CA PHE A 14 -0.67 -9.72 -1.26
C PHE A 14 -1.34 -8.48 -1.90
N THR A 15 -1.11 -8.25 -3.19
CA THR A 15 -1.77 -7.18 -3.94
C THR A 15 -3.29 -7.32 -3.93
N TRP A 16 -3.81 -8.56 -4.03
CA TRP A 16 -5.24 -8.82 -3.91
C TRP A 16 -5.77 -8.50 -2.51
N LEU A 17 -5.04 -8.83 -1.45
CA LEU A 17 -5.41 -8.44 -0.08
C LEU A 17 -5.44 -6.91 0.09
N LEU A 18 -4.48 -6.19 -0.49
CA LEU A 18 -4.47 -4.72 -0.48
C LEU A 18 -5.70 -4.15 -1.21
N ALA A 19 -6.02 -4.66 -2.39
CA ALA A 19 -7.18 -4.23 -3.18
C ALA A 19 -8.50 -4.41 -2.41
N ASN A 20 -8.61 -5.47 -1.60
CA ASN A 20 -9.80 -5.78 -0.80
C ASN A 20 -9.77 -5.16 0.61
N GLN A 21 -8.80 -4.30 0.92
CA GLN A 21 -8.57 -3.75 2.27
C GLN A 21 -8.45 -4.82 3.37
N ALA A 22 -7.99 -6.02 3.00
CA ALA A 22 -7.93 -7.19 3.88
C ALA A 22 -6.50 -7.52 4.36
N ALA A 23 -5.50 -6.70 3.99
CA ALA A 23 -4.13 -6.89 4.43
C ALA A 23 -4.00 -6.76 5.97
N LEU A 24 -3.06 -7.50 6.54
CA LEU A 24 -2.82 -7.61 7.99
C LEU A 24 -2.17 -6.34 8.56
N THR A 25 -2.89 -5.21 8.52
CA THR A 25 -2.52 -3.99 9.24
C THR A 25 -3.11 -4.02 10.65
N GLN A 26 -2.45 -3.38 11.61
CA GLN A 26 -2.95 -3.32 12.99
C GLN A 26 -4.38 -2.79 13.07
N HIS A 27 -4.75 -1.79 12.24
CA HIS A 27 -6.13 -1.31 12.15
C HIS A 27 -7.13 -2.40 11.75
N ASN A 28 -6.76 -3.30 10.82
CA ASN A 28 -7.61 -4.42 10.44
C ASN A 28 -7.67 -5.53 11.51
N LEU A 29 -6.60 -5.69 12.31
CA LEU A 29 -6.59 -6.60 13.45
C LEU A 29 -7.48 -6.08 14.59
N MET A 30 -7.50 -4.77 14.83
CA MET A 30 -8.42 -4.16 15.80
C MET A 30 -9.88 -4.38 15.45
N LYS A 31 -10.25 -4.31 14.16
CA LYS A 31 -11.62 -4.64 13.71
C LYS A 31 -12.04 -6.08 14.03
N ARG A 32 -11.07 -6.97 14.28
CA ARG A 32 -11.28 -8.37 14.68
C ARG A 32 -11.18 -8.56 16.21
N VAL A 33 -11.35 -7.48 16.98
CA VAL A 33 -11.37 -7.48 18.46
C VAL A 33 -10.01 -7.81 19.09
N MET A 34 -8.91 -7.67 18.35
CA MET A 34 -7.56 -7.76 18.94
C MET A 34 -7.13 -6.39 19.49
N GLN A 35 -6.88 -6.32 20.80
CA GLN A 35 -6.32 -5.12 21.44
C GLN A 35 -4.85 -4.98 21.06
N ILE A 36 -4.57 -4.11 20.08
CA ILE A 36 -3.24 -3.78 19.61
C ILE A 36 -3.14 -2.26 19.51
N CYS A 37 -1.99 -1.69 19.88
CA CYS A 37 -1.70 -0.28 19.62
C CYS A 37 -1.63 -0.09 18.10
N SER A 38 -2.57 0.66 17.53
CA SER A 38 -2.63 0.85 16.08
C SER A 38 -1.69 1.93 15.56
N LYS A 39 -0.60 2.27 16.25
CA LYS A 39 0.37 3.22 15.73
C LYS A 39 1.26 2.54 14.69
N CYS A 40 1.45 3.18 13.55
CA CYS A 40 2.34 2.70 12.50
C CYS A 40 3.74 2.46 13.04
N TRP A 41 4.20 1.21 12.97
CA TRP A 41 5.53 0.81 13.43
C TRP A 41 6.65 1.60 12.75
N SER A 42 6.45 2.01 11.51
CA SER A 42 7.51 2.65 10.71
C SER A 42 7.70 4.13 11.00
N CYS A 43 6.63 4.88 11.34
CA CYS A 43 6.73 6.32 11.58
C CYS A 43 6.41 6.72 13.02
N GLU A 44 5.72 5.86 13.77
CA GLU A 44 5.27 6.04 15.16
C GLU A 44 4.37 7.27 15.41
N CYS A 45 4.04 8.05 14.38
CA CYS A 45 3.25 9.27 14.46
C CYS A 45 1.74 9.03 14.30
N GLU A 46 1.36 8.16 13.36
CA GLU A 46 -0.01 8.03 12.86
C GLU A 46 -0.57 6.61 13.03
N VAL A 47 -1.88 6.46 12.85
CA VAL A 47 -2.53 5.14 12.88
C VAL A 47 -2.13 4.30 11.66
N GLU A 48 -1.73 3.05 11.91
CA GLU A 48 -1.40 2.06 10.90
C GLU A 48 -2.65 1.58 10.14
N THR A 49 -2.99 2.30 9.10
CA THR A 49 -3.95 1.86 8.08
C THR A 49 -3.22 1.38 6.84
N ILE A 50 -3.90 0.62 5.97
CA ILE A 50 -3.33 0.21 4.67
C ILE A 50 -2.88 1.45 3.86
N ASN A 51 -3.71 2.48 3.80
CA ASN A 51 -3.37 3.68 3.04
C ASN A 51 -2.18 4.42 3.65
N HIS A 52 -2.12 4.52 4.99
CA HIS A 52 -0.96 5.10 5.65
C HIS A 52 0.30 4.26 5.39
N LEU A 53 0.30 2.98 5.75
CA LEU A 53 1.48 2.13 5.66
C LEU A 53 2.06 2.05 4.23
N PHE A 54 1.21 1.97 3.20
CA PHE A 54 1.67 1.77 1.82
C PHE A 54 1.79 3.04 0.97
N LEU A 55 1.22 4.18 1.39
CA LEU A 55 1.24 5.41 0.59
C LEU A 55 1.71 6.62 1.40
N HIS A 56 1.11 6.87 2.57
CA HIS A 56 1.25 8.16 3.28
C HIS A 56 2.22 8.14 4.46
N CYS A 57 2.73 6.96 4.85
CA CYS A 57 3.75 6.83 5.88
C CYS A 57 5.01 7.55 5.43
N ARG A 58 5.64 8.29 6.33
CA ARG A 58 6.85 9.08 6.03
C ARG A 58 7.94 8.25 5.36
N GLU A 59 8.20 7.05 5.86
CA GLU A 59 9.25 6.18 5.29
C GLU A 59 8.84 5.60 3.94
N THR A 60 7.57 5.19 3.80
CA THR A 60 7.04 4.70 2.52
C THR A 60 6.98 5.80 1.45
N ALA A 61 6.64 7.03 1.83
CA ALA A 61 6.63 8.17 0.93
C ALA A 61 8.03 8.47 0.37
N LYS A 62 9.09 8.34 1.19
CA LYS A 62 10.49 8.43 0.71
C LYS A 62 10.81 7.34 -0.31
N LEU A 63 10.40 6.09 -0.04
CA LEU A 63 10.60 4.98 -0.99
C LEU A 63 9.89 5.24 -2.33
N TRP A 64 8.67 5.77 -2.28
CA TRP A 64 7.96 6.19 -3.49
C TRP A 64 8.71 7.29 -4.23
N GLN A 65 9.17 8.34 -3.56
CA GLN A 65 9.94 9.40 -4.20
C GLN A 65 11.20 8.87 -4.91
N ILE A 66 11.94 7.96 -4.26
CA ILE A 66 13.10 7.31 -4.87
C ILE A 66 12.68 6.54 -6.13
N PHE A 67 11.66 5.69 -6.04
CA PHE A 67 11.17 4.91 -7.18
C PHE A 67 10.70 5.80 -8.34
N ILE A 68 9.92 6.84 -8.04
CA ILE A 68 9.36 7.77 -9.02
C ILE A 68 10.48 8.52 -9.73
N ASN A 69 11.46 9.04 -8.98
CA ASN A 69 12.62 9.74 -9.53
C ASN A 69 13.47 8.82 -10.42
N LEU A 70 13.73 7.58 -9.97
CA LEU A 70 14.47 6.60 -10.75
C LEU A 70 13.76 6.19 -12.04
N ARG A 71 12.43 6.22 -12.06
CA ARG A 71 11.62 5.85 -13.22
C ARG A 71 11.22 7.03 -14.10
N GLY A 72 11.48 8.27 -13.67
CA GLY A 72 11.08 9.48 -14.39
C GLY A 72 9.56 9.65 -14.54
N ILE A 73 8.77 9.14 -13.58
CA ILE A 73 7.31 9.14 -13.67
C ILE A 73 6.76 10.44 -13.06
N ASN A 74 5.82 11.10 -13.74
CA ASN A 74 5.04 12.17 -13.13
C ASN A 74 3.92 11.56 -12.27
N TRP A 75 4.19 11.38 -10.98
CA TRP A 75 3.26 10.70 -10.06
C TRP A 75 2.70 11.65 -9.00
N THR A 76 1.37 11.68 -8.88
CA THR A 76 0.67 12.31 -7.76
C THR A 76 0.18 11.22 -6.81
N MET A 77 0.53 11.32 -5.52
CA MET A 77 0.17 10.29 -4.54
C MET A 77 -1.36 10.17 -4.43
N PRO A 78 -1.94 8.99 -4.74
CA PRO A 78 -3.39 8.77 -4.66
C PRO A 78 -3.86 8.72 -3.21
N ARG A 79 -5.16 8.94 -2.98
CA ARG A 79 -5.71 9.01 -1.62
C ARG A 79 -5.69 7.65 -0.92
N ASN A 80 -5.90 6.58 -1.68
CA ASN A 80 -5.99 5.22 -1.14
C ASN A 80 -5.38 4.18 -2.09
N ILE A 81 -5.11 2.99 -1.55
CA ILE A 81 -4.44 1.92 -2.29
C ILE A 81 -5.25 1.41 -3.48
N LYS A 82 -6.59 1.52 -3.46
CA LYS A 82 -7.44 1.10 -4.59
C LYS A 82 -7.21 2.03 -5.79
N GLU A 83 -7.16 3.33 -5.56
CA GLU A 83 -6.82 4.32 -6.59
C GLU A 83 -5.39 4.10 -7.09
N ALA A 84 -4.42 3.86 -6.19
CA ALA A 84 -3.04 3.55 -6.58
C ALA A 84 -2.94 2.34 -7.52
N LEU A 85 -3.62 1.26 -7.17
CA LEU A 85 -3.69 0.06 -8.00
C LEU A 85 -4.43 0.34 -9.32
N ALA A 86 -5.48 1.16 -9.32
CA ALA A 86 -6.21 1.51 -10.53
C ALA A 86 -5.36 2.34 -11.51
N CYS A 87 -4.57 3.31 -11.03
CA CYS A 87 -3.66 4.09 -11.86
C CYS A 87 -2.60 3.18 -12.52
N TRP A 88 -2.00 2.26 -11.76
CA TRP A 88 -1.06 1.31 -12.33
C TRP A 88 -1.63 0.30 -13.32
N ASN A 89 -2.94 0.04 -13.29
CA ASN A 89 -3.54 -0.78 -14.35
C ASN A 89 -3.75 -0.01 -15.66
N ARG A 90 -3.78 1.33 -15.64
CA ARG A 90 -3.99 2.16 -16.84
C ARG A 90 -2.68 2.51 -17.54
N ASP A 91 -1.64 2.82 -16.78
CA ASP A 91 -0.36 3.28 -17.31
C ASP A 91 0.61 2.11 -17.61
N GLY A 92 0.07 0.93 -17.91
CA GLY A 92 0.80 -0.34 -18.03
C GLY A 92 2.02 -0.25 -18.95
N ASN A 93 3.20 -0.08 -18.33
CA ASN A 93 4.51 -0.36 -18.89
C ASN A 93 4.93 -1.78 -18.49
#